data_AF-A0A2V5U8X4-F1
#
_entry.id   AF-A0A2V5U8X4-F1
#
_cell.length_a   1.000
_cell.length_b   1.000
_cell.length_c   1.000
_cell.angle_alpha   90.00
_cell.angle_beta   90.00
_cell.angle_gamma   90.00
#
_symmetry.space_group_name_H-M   'P 1'
#
loop_
_entity.id
_entity.type
_entity.pdbx_description
1 polymer ?
#
loop_
_entity_poly.entity_id
_entity_poly.type
_entity_poly.pdbx_seq_one_letter_code
_entity_poly.pdbx_strand_id
1 'polypeptide(L)'
;TIPLFWNQTFLDKKKAMIAAVGARYSGNPLVKVATASFANRNSEDWSMLDSTRIDGIPPAGSSEASRMLAAGYTHAKMVDAGMQIMDAATAAWPNQVIYLAIGRIDRPLEQDPDSVARDVRDATRSRWGANRLVIGKEIISNVMPFAPPDPTGAWALFYNSRPAIAGQNLAACYGSCRMNGDNCNGLTYDQILRGTVDHFVSYGGKWLEIYADDVTNLPGAIHYAHGLIGH
;
A
#
# COMPACT_ATOMS: atom_id res chain seq x y z
N THR A 1 -13.83 -15.43 -5.39
CA THR A 1 -12.71 -16.12 -4.72
C THR A 1 -11.42 -15.48 -5.15
N ILE A 2 -10.54 -15.15 -4.22
CA ILE A 2 -9.24 -14.53 -4.51
C ILE A 2 -8.23 -15.64 -4.87
N PRO A 3 -7.35 -15.46 -5.88
CA PRO A 3 -6.32 -16.44 -6.19
C PRO A 3 -5.38 -16.70 -5.00
N LEU A 4 -4.89 -17.93 -4.84
CA LEU A 4 -3.87 -18.23 -3.85
C LEU A 4 -2.55 -17.57 -4.26
N PHE A 5 -2.08 -16.61 -3.46
CA PHE A 5 -0.90 -15.80 -3.78
C PHE A 5 0.40 -16.61 -3.85
N TRP A 6 0.47 -17.73 -3.12
CA TRP A 6 1.61 -18.66 -3.13
C TRP A 6 1.50 -19.77 -4.18
N ASN A 7 0.47 -19.76 -5.04
CA ASN A 7 0.38 -20.74 -6.11
C ASN A 7 1.43 -20.46 -7.18
N GLN A 8 2.30 -21.44 -7.46
CA GLN A 8 3.43 -21.27 -8.37
C GLN A 8 3.02 -20.84 -9.79
N THR A 9 1.91 -21.37 -10.32
CA THR A 9 1.43 -20.98 -11.66
C THR A 9 1.03 -19.51 -11.71
N PHE A 10 0.38 -18.99 -10.66
CA PHE A 10 0.03 -17.57 -10.59
C PHE A 10 1.25 -16.68 -10.35
N LEU A 11 2.18 -17.11 -9.49
CA LEU A 11 3.45 -16.41 -9.27
C LEU A 11 4.25 -16.29 -10.56
N ASP A 12 4.43 -17.37 -11.31
CA ASP A 12 5.20 -17.36 -12.56
C ASP A 12 4.57 -16.46 -13.61
N LYS A 13 3.24 -16.51 -13.75
CA LYS A 13 2.51 -15.60 -14.65
C LYS A 13 2.66 -14.14 -14.23
N LYS A 14 2.60 -13.85 -12.93
CA LYS A 14 2.76 -12.49 -12.41
C LYS A 14 4.18 -11.96 -12.61
N LYS A 15 5.21 -12.78 -12.36
CA LYS A 15 6.61 -12.44 -12.65
C LYS A 15 6.83 -12.20 -14.14
N ALA A 16 6.26 -13.04 -15.01
CA ALA A 16 6.34 -12.86 -16.47
C ALA A 16 5.68 -11.55 -16.92
N MET A 17 4.51 -11.20 -16.35
CA MET A 17 3.86 -9.92 -16.61
C MET A 17 4.74 -8.75 -16.17
N ILE A 18 5.29 -8.79 -14.94
CA ILE A 18 6.19 -7.75 -14.41
C ILE A 18 7.42 -7.57 -15.33
N ALA A 19 8.04 -8.68 -15.74
CA ALA A 19 9.18 -8.65 -16.65
C ALA A 19 8.81 -8.04 -18.02
N ALA A 20 7.66 -8.40 -18.59
CA ALA A 20 7.21 -7.87 -19.87
C ALA A 20 6.92 -6.35 -19.82
N VAL A 21 6.27 -5.88 -18.73
CA VAL A 21 6.00 -4.45 -18.53
C VAL A 21 7.33 -3.70 -18.31
N GLY A 22 8.23 -4.23 -17.48
CA GLY A 22 9.56 -3.65 -17.27
C GLY A 22 10.36 -3.56 -18.55
N ALA A 23 10.42 -4.63 -19.35
CA ALA A 23 11.11 -4.64 -20.65
C ALA A 23 10.58 -3.57 -21.62
N ARG A 24 9.28 -3.25 -21.54
CA ARG A 24 8.66 -2.23 -22.38
C ARG A 24 8.89 -0.80 -21.90
N TYR A 25 8.97 -0.57 -20.59
CA TYR A 25 8.85 0.78 -20.03
C TYR A 25 9.97 1.22 -19.09
N SER A 26 10.83 0.32 -18.59
CA SER A 26 11.87 0.69 -17.60
C SER A 26 12.96 1.59 -18.17
N GLY A 27 13.15 1.59 -19.50
CA GLY A 27 14.02 2.53 -20.20
C GLY A 27 13.44 3.92 -20.41
N ASN A 28 12.15 4.15 -20.09
CA ASN A 28 11.53 5.46 -20.24
C ASN A 28 11.93 6.38 -19.07
N PRO A 29 12.65 7.49 -19.31
CA PRO A 29 13.13 8.36 -18.23
C PRO A 29 11.99 9.11 -17.50
N LEU A 30 10.77 9.14 -18.05
CA LEU A 30 9.60 9.73 -17.39
C LEU A 30 9.02 8.81 -16.31
N VAL A 31 9.27 7.50 -16.37
CA VAL A 31 8.79 6.56 -15.36
C VAL A 31 9.78 6.58 -14.19
N LYS A 32 9.33 7.10 -13.04
CA LYS A 32 10.15 7.20 -11.81
C LYS A 32 9.85 6.10 -10.80
N VAL A 33 8.61 5.62 -10.80
CA VAL A 33 8.08 4.66 -9.83
C VAL A 33 7.40 3.53 -10.58
N ALA A 34 7.60 2.30 -10.12
CA ALA A 34 6.85 1.14 -10.57
C ALA A 34 6.12 0.52 -9.38
N THR A 35 4.79 0.40 -9.48
CA THR A 35 3.98 -0.23 -8.44
C THR A 35 3.99 -1.75 -8.63
N ALA A 36 4.23 -2.47 -7.54
CA ALA A 36 4.17 -3.93 -7.53
C ALA A 36 3.42 -4.41 -6.29
N SER A 37 2.11 -4.59 -6.42
CA SER A 37 1.27 -5.21 -5.39
C SER A 37 1.17 -6.71 -5.65
N PHE A 38 0.86 -7.51 -4.64
CA PHE A 38 0.71 -8.96 -4.79
C PHE A 38 -0.51 -9.60 -4.14
N ALA A 39 -0.79 -9.34 -2.88
CA ALA A 39 -1.84 -9.94 -2.05
C ALA A 39 -2.90 -8.90 -1.63
N ASN A 40 -3.49 -8.27 -2.65
CA ASN A 40 -4.43 -7.17 -2.50
C ASN A 40 -5.85 -7.61 -2.92
N ARG A 41 -6.87 -7.18 -2.15
CA ARG A 41 -8.29 -7.32 -2.52
C ARG A 41 -8.89 -6.01 -3.06
N ASN A 42 -8.50 -4.88 -2.50
CA ASN A 42 -9.04 -3.54 -2.77
C ASN A 42 -7.95 -2.54 -3.17
N SER A 43 -7.26 -1.94 -2.19
CA SER A 43 -6.38 -0.77 -2.38
C SER A 43 -5.00 -1.02 -1.80
N GLU A 44 -4.90 -1.37 -0.52
CA GLU A 44 -3.62 -1.74 0.08
C GLU A 44 -3.29 -3.22 -0.13
N ASP A 45 -2.04 -3.53 -0.46
CA ASP A 45 -1.58 -4.91 -0.38
C ASP A 45 -1.77 -5.41 1.04
N TRP A 46 -2.01 -6.70 1.24
CA TRP A 46 -2.20 -7.30 2.57
C TRP A 46 -3.48 -6.91 3.30
N SER A 47 -4.24 -5.95 2.80
CA SER A 47 -5.63 -5.70 3.23
C SER A 47 -6.56 -6.80 2.69
N MET A 48 -6.20 -8.04 2.99
CA MET A 48 -6.99 -9.24 2.77
C MET A 48 -8.09 -9.29 3.83
N LEU A 49 -8.88 -8.23 3.95
CA LEU A 49 -9.86 -8.09 5.01
C LEU A 49 -10.77 -9.31 5.02
N ASP A 50 -10.58 -10.05 6.11
CA ASP A 50 -11.32 -11.20 6.57
C ASP A 50 -12.73 -10.76 6.96
N SER A 51 -13.67 -11.64 6.64
CA SER A 51 -14.99 -11.76 7.22
C SER A 51 -16.08 -10.85 6.68
N THR A 52 -17.18 -11.51 6.32
CA THR A 52 -18.45 -11.13 6.95
C THR A 52 -19.26 -12.39 7.30
N ARG A 53 -18.80 -13.24 8.26
CA ARG A 53 -19.58 -14.34 8.90
C ARG A 53 -20.07 -15.47 7.93
N ILE A 54 -20.08 -16.78 8.22
CA ILE A 54 -19.75 -17.65 9.39
C ILE A 54 -19.00 -18.89 8.86
N ASP A 55 -18.34 -19.59 9.77
CA ASP A 55 -17.23 -20.55 9.74
C ASP A 55 -17.63 -22.00 10.12
N GLY A 56 -18.84 -22.44 9.77
CA GLY A 56 -19.30 -23.85 9.81
C GLY A 56 -18.83 -24.70 8.60
N ILE A 57 -17.58 -24.50 8.18
CA ILE A 57 -16.89 -24.94 6.96
C ILE A 57 -17.13 -26.45 6.68
N PRO A 58 -17.69 -26.88 5.53
CA PRO A 58 -16.85 -27.05 4.32
C PRO A 58 -17.63 -26.85 2.98
N PRO A 59 -16.99 -26.61 1.81
CA PRO A 59 -17.50 -25.89 0.59
C PRO A 59 -18.65 -24.84 0.63
N ALA A 60 -19.42 -24.69 1.69
CA ALA A 60 -20.40 -23.63 1.94
C ALA A 60 -20.37 -23.30 3.44
N GLY A 61 -20.55 -22.03 3.82
CA GLY A 61 -20.43 -21.62 5.23
C GLY A 61 -18.99 -21.55 5.75
N SER A 62 -18.02 -21.18 4.89
CA SER A 62 -16.64 -20.91 5.29
C SER A 62 -16.29 -19.43 5.18
N SER A 63 -15.45 -18.93 6.10
CA SER A 63 -14.79 -17.64 5.91
C SER A 63 -13.69 -17.76 4.84
N GLU A 64 -13.26 -16.63 4.28
CA GLU A 64 -12.11 -16.61 3.37
C GLU A 64 -10.83 -17.06 4.09
N ALA A 65 -10.65 -16.63 5.35
CA ALA A 65 -9.52 -17.06 6.17
C ALA A 65 -9.49 -18.59 6.34
N SER A 66 -10.62 -19.23 6.62
CA SER A 66 -10.68 -20.69 6.72
C SER A 66 -10.38 -21.40 5.41
N ARG A 67 -10.79 -20.84 4.26
CA ARG A 67 -10.42 -21.38 2.94
C ARG A 67 -8.92 -21.24 2.67
N MET A 68 -8.31 -20.12 3.06
CA MET A 68 -6.86 -19.93 2.93
C MET A 68 -6.09 -20.91 3.83
N LEU A 69 -6.51 -21.09 5.08
CA LEU A 69 -5.95 -22.10 5.98
C LEU A 69 -6.08 -23.52 5.41
N ALA A 70 -7.28 -23.89 4.90
CA ALA A 70 -7.50 -25.19 4.26
C ALA A 70 -6.67 -25.38 2.98
N ALA A 71 -6.37 -24.29 2.25
CA ALA A 71 -5.46 -24.27 1.12
C ALA A 71 -3.96 -24.25 1.52
N GLY A 72 -3.68 -24.36 2.82
CA GLY A 72 -2.33 -24.47 3.37
C GLY A 72 -1.63 -23.13 3.52
N TYR A 73 -2.35 -22.05 3.82
CA TYR A 73 -1.76 -20.77 4.21
C TYR A 73 -0.72 -20.97 5.31
N THR A 74 0.42 -20.32 5.14
CA THR A 74 1.39 -20.10 6.22
C THR A 74 1.98 -18.71 6.05
N HIS A 75 2.41 -18.12 7.16
CA HIS A 75 3.18 -16.88 7.15
C HIS A 75 4.35 -16.95 6.15
N ALA A 76 5.15 -18.03 6.22
CA ALA A 76 6.30 -18.22 5.34
C ALA A 76 5.95 -18.26 3.85
N LYS A 77 4.82 -18.86 3.47
CA LYS A 77 4.35 -18.87 2.07
C LYS A 77 3.98 -17.47 1.59
N MET A 78 3.35 -16.66 2.44
CA MET A 78 3.01 -15.29 2.09
C MET A 78 4.24 -14.41 1.95
N VAL A 79 5.19 -14.53 2.89
CA VAL A 79 6.46 -13.79 2.82
C VAL A 79 7.26 -14.22 1.58
N ASP A 80 7.37 -15.51 1.28
CA ASP A 80 8.05 -16.01 0.08
C ASP A 80 7.40 -15.50 -1.20
N ALA A 81 6.07 -15.59 -1.30
CA ALA A 81 5.32 -15.06 -2.44
C ALA A 81 5.60 -13.56 -2.64
N GLY A 82 5.60 -12.78 -1.55
CA GLY A 82 5.92 -11.35 -1.61
C GLY A 82 7.34 -11.07 -2.06
N MET A 83 8.31 -11.81 -1.51
CA MET A 83 9.70 -11.70 -1.90
C MET A 83 9.91 -12.03 -3.38
N GLN A 84 9.26 -13.08 -3.90
CA GLN A 84 9.33 -13.40 -5.34
C GLN A 84 8.79 -12.27 -6.22
N ILE A 85 7.71 -11.60 -5.82
CA ILE A 85 7.16 -10.47 -6.57
C ILE A 85 8.04 -9.22 -6.45
N MET A 86 8.56 -8.92 -5.25
CA MET A 86 9.45 -7.78 -5.04
C MET A 86 10.79 -7.95 -5.76
N ASP A 87 11.34 -9.16 -5.77
CA ASP A 87 12.55 -9.49 -6.54
C ASP A 87 12.32 -9.31 -8.04
N ALA A 88 11.21 -9.84 -8.57
CA ALA A 88 10.88 -9.70 -9.98
C ALA A 88 10.64 -8.23 -10.37
N ALA A 89 9.95 -7.47 -9.52
CA ALA A 89 9.71 -6.04 -9.75
C ALA A 89 11.01 -5.24 -9.73
N THR A 90 11.83 -5.42 -8.70
CA THR A 90 13.09 -4.68 -8.57
C THR A 90 14.06 -5.01 -9.70
N ALA A 91 14.10 -6.27 -10.16
CA ALA A 91 14.90 -6.70 -11.30
C ALA A 91 14.39 -6.13 -12.65
N ALA A 92 13.07 -6.10 -12.87
CA ALA A 92 12.47 -5.59 -14.11
C ALA A 92 12.58 -4.06 -14.24
N TRP A 93 12.76 -3.35 -13.12
CA TRP A 93 12.83 -1.90 -13.03
C TRP A 93 14.11 -1.45 -12.32
N PRO A 94 15.29 -1.66 -12.93
CA PRO A 94 16.58 -1.53 -12.24
C PRO A 94 16.93 -0.09 -11.85
N ASN A 95 16.26 0.93 -12.41
CA ASN A 95 16.56 2.34 -12.15
C ASN A 95 15.40 3.10 -11.46
N GLN A 96 14.25 2.45 -11.31
CA GLN A 96 13.08 3.03 -10.66
C GLN A 96 12.95 2.51 -9.23
N VAL A 97 12.26 3.29 -8.40
CA VAL A 97 11.84 2.82 -7.09
C VAL A 97 10.59 1.95 -7.24
N ILE A 98 10.50 0.92 -6.40
CA ILE A 98 9.33 0.06 -6.32
C ILE A 98 8.41 0.61 -5.23
N TYR A 99 7.16 0.86 -5.58
CA TYR A 99 6.11 1.23 -4.63
C TYR A 99 5.29 0.00 -4.25
N LEU A 100 5.13 -0.21 -2.95
CA LEU A 100 4.29 -1.26 -2.37
C LEU A 100 3.40 -0.63 -1.29
N ALA A 101 2.11 -0.49 -1.58
CA ALA A 101 1.13 -0.11 -0.58
C ALA A 101 0.95 -1.25 0.43
N ILE A 102 1.03 -0.98 1.73
CA ILE A 102 0.89 -2.01 2.76
C ILE A 102 -0.34 -1.83 3.63
N GLY A 103 -0.98 -2.96 3.93
CA GLY A 103 -2.11 -3.14 4.81
C GLY A 103 -1.82 -4.21 5.87
N ARG A 104 -2.88 -4.80 6.43
CA ARG A 104 -2.81 -5.72 7.56
C ARG A 104 -3.57 -7.00 7.29
N ILE A 105 -2.99 -8.13 7.70
CA ILE A 105 -3.65 -9.43 7.66
C ILE A 105 -4.14 -9.76 9.08
N ASP A 106 -5.42 -9.63 9.35
CA ASP A 106 -5.94 -9.89 10.70
C ASP A 106 -6.03 -11.40 11.04
N ARG A 107 -6.36 -11.68 12.31
CA ARG A 107 -6.73 -13.02 12.76
C ARG A 107 -7.92 -13.55 11.96
N PRO A 108 -7.97 -14.87 11.68
CA PRO A 108 -7.12 -15.93 12.23
C PRO A 108 -5.85 -16.25 11.43
N LEU A 109 -5.55 -15.54 10.34
CA LEU A 109 -4.40 -15.85 9.49
C LEU A 109 -3.07 -15.46 10.14
N GLU A 110 -3.00 -14.27 10.74
CA GLU A 110 -1.83 -13.81 11.49
C GLU A 110 -2.20 -13.42 12.92
N GLN A 111 -1.29 -13.67 13.87
CA GLN A 111 -1.45 -13.23 15.26
C GLN A 111 -1.07 -11.76 15.43
N ASP A 112 -0.03 -11.35 14.72
CA ASP A 112 0.43 -9.96 14.57
C ASP A 112 0.03 -9.49 13.16
N PRO A 113 -0.96 -8.57 13.03
CA PRO A 113 -1.50 -8.23 11.72
C PRO A 113 -0.52 -7.56 10.75
N ASP A 114 0.60 -7.06 11.29
CA ASP A 114 1.60 -6.33 10.52
C ASP A 114 2.78 -7.23 10.10
N SER A 115 2.85 -8.47 10.60
CA SER A 115 4.02 -9.38 10.49
C SER A 115 4.45 -9.59 9.05
N VAL A 116 3.53 -9.98 8.17
CA VAL A 116 3.83 -10.32 6.78
C VAL A 116 4.33 -9.10 6.01
N ALA A 117 3.67 -7.95 6.16
CA ALA A 117 4.07 -6.72 5.50
C ALA A 117 5.42 -6.20 6.02
N ARG A 118 5.67 -6.30 7.33
CA ARG A 118 6.95 -5.99 7.97
C ARG A 118 8.07 -6.87 7.43
N ASP A 119 7.85 -8.18 7.35
CA ASP A 119 8.88 -9.13 6.97
C ASP A 119 9.21 -9.04 5.47
N VAL A 120 8.22 -8.85 4.60
CA VAL A 120 8.47 -8.58 3.17
C VAL A 120 9.21 -7.26 2.97
N ARG A 121 8.82 -6.19 3.69
CA ARG A 121 9.53 -4.91 3.66
C ARG A 121 10.99 -5.08 4.07
N ASP A 122 11.23 -5.71 5.21
CA ASP A 122 12.57 -5.83 5.80
C ASP A 122 13.46 -6.72 4.94
N ALA A 123 12.95 -7.85 4.46
CA ALA A 123 13.67 -8.74 3.56
C ALA A 123 13.98 -8.08 2.20
N THR A 124 13.02 -7.37 1.61
CA THR A 124 13.24 -6.66 0.33
C THR A 124 14.26 -5.55 0.48
N ARG A 125 14.15 -4.73 1.53
CA ARG A 125 15.10 -3.63 1.79
C ARG A 125 16.49 -4.12 2.16
N SER A 126 16.59 -5.22 2.89
CA SER A 126 17.88 -5.88 3.17
C SER A 126 18.56 -6.33 1.88
N ARG A 127 17.78 -6.86 0.93
CA ARG A 127 18.32 -7.39 -0.33
C ARG A 127 18.65 -6.33 -1.38
N TRP A 128 17.78 -5.34 -1.55
CA TRP A 128 17.86 -4.37 -2.65
C TRP A 128 18.23 -2.95 -2.20
N GLY A 129 18.24 -2.69 -0.90
CA GLY A 129 18.52 -1.38 -0.31
C GLY A 129 17.25 -0.63 0.10
N ALA A 130 17.35 0.12 1.20
CA ALA A 130 16.20 0.79 1.83
C ALA A 130 15.44 1.78 0.93
N ASN A 131 16.12 2.37 -0.05
CA ASN A 131 15.53 3.34 -0.98
C ASN A 131 14.98 2.71 -2.27
N ARG A 132 15.18 1.40 -2.49
CA ARG A 132 14.59 0.69 -3.65
C ARG A 132 13.13 0.31 -3.42
N LEU A 133 12.74 0.11 -2.17
CA LEU A 133 11.36 -0.16 -1.79
C LEU A 133 10.79 1.03 -1.00
N VAL A 134 9.84 1.70 -1.64
CA VAL A 134 9.01 2.74 -1.07
C VAL A 134 7.73 2.11 -0.54
N ILE A 135 7.48 2.30 0.75
CA ILE A 135 6.29 1.77 1.39
C ILE A 135 5.14 2.77 1.28
N GLY A 136 4.03 2.31 0.72
CA GLY A 136 2.84 3.09 0.46
C GLY A 136 1.75 2.93 1.51
N LYS A 137 0.88 3.92 1.61
CA LYS A 137 -0.42 3.80 2.27
C LYS A 137 -1.49 4.52 1.44
N GLU A 138 -2.61 3.87 1.13
CA GLU A 138 -3.58 4.35 0.13
C GLU A 138 -4.83 5.00 0.74
N ILE A 139 -4.70 5.48 1.97
CA ILE A 139 -5.78 6.13 2.72
C ILE A 139 -5.31 7.42 3.41
N ILE A 140 -4.31 8.10 2.83
CA ILE A 140 -3.81 9.37 3.36
C ILE A 140 -4.93 10.41 3.31
N SER A 141 -5.20 11.06 4.43
CA SER A 141 -6.38 11.90 4.60
C SER A 141 -6.17 12.93 5.71
N ASN A 142 -7.04 13.94 5.76
CA ASN A 142 -7.05 14.98 6.78
C ASN A 142 -7.56 14.50 8.16
N VAL A 143 -7.86 13.22 8.29
CA VAL A 143 -8.40 12.61 9.53
C VAL A 143 -7.54 11.46 10.04
N MET A 144 -6.38 11.23 9.43
CA MET A 144 -5.41 10.28 9.97
C MET A 144 -4.75 10.87 11.24
N PRO A 145 -4.22 10.05 12.17
CA PRO A 145 -3.50 10.59 13.32
C PRO A 145 -2.19 11.26 12.88
N PHE A 146 -1.79 12.34 13.54
CA PHE A 146 -0.42 12.88 13.43
C PHE A 146 0.60 11.86 13.97
N ALA A 147 1.82 11.90 13.46
CA ALA A 147 2.91 11.12 14.01
C ALA A 147 3.41 11.67 15.37
N PRO A 148 3.94 10.81 16.27
CA PRO A 148 3.91 9.35 16.18
C PRO A 148 2.49 8.80 16.42
N PRO A 149 2.04 7.82 15.63
CA PRO A 149 0.74 7.19 15.86
C PRO A 149 0.75 6.29 17.11
N ASP A 150 -0.44 5.83 17.50
CA ASP A 150 -0.58 4.69 18.42
C ASP A 150 0.26 3.50 17.92
N PRO A 151 1.21 2.98 18.72
CA PRO A 151 2.10 1.90 18.31
C PRO A 151 1.39 0.56 18.04
N THR A 152 0.11 0.44 18.44
CA THR A 152 -0.74 -0.74 18.19
C THR A 152 -1.67 -0.57 16.99
N GLY A 153 -1.77 0.66 16.47
CA GLY A 153 -2.66 1.01 15.36
C GLY A 153 -2.07 0.71 13.98
N ALA A 154 -2.95 0.66 12.97
CA ALA A 154 -2.57 0.40 11.58
C ALA A 154 -1.58 1.42 10.98
N TRP A 155 -1.44 2.59 11.60
CA TRP A 155 -0.50 3.63 11.19
C TRP A 155 0.93 3.41 11.71
N ALA A 156 1.12 2.55 12.72
CA ALA A 156 2.43 2.24 13.29
C ALA A 156 3.35 1.59 12.27
N LEU A 157 2.85 0.61 11.50
CA LEU A 157 3.62 -0.06 10.46
C LEU A 157 4.10 0.93 9.38
N PHE A 158 3.25 1.88 8.99
CA PHE A 158 3.60 2.92 8.03
C PHE A 158 4.69 3.86 8.59
N TYR A 159 4.52 4.36 9.82
CA TYR A 159 5.51 5.19 10.51
C TYR A 159 6.86 4.49 10.69
N ASN A 160 6.85 3.19 11.00
CA ASN A 160 8.05 2.37 11.16
C ASN A 160 8.71 2.00 9.83
N SER A 161 8.05 2.29 8.70
CA SER A 161 8.57 2.01 7.35
C SER A 161 9.37 3.17 6.74
N ARG A 162 9.60 4.25 7.49
CA ARG A 162 10.54 5.32 7.13
C ARG A 162 11.96 4.80 6.82
N PRO A 163 12.79 5.56 6.07
CA PRO A 163 12.52 6.89 5.51
C PRO A 163 11.79 6.87 4.16
N ALA A 164 11.80 5.75 3.44
CA ALA A 164 11.22 5.68 2.10
C ALA A 164 9.72 5.32 2.17
N ILE A 165 8.87 6.34 2.35
CA ILE A 165 7.41 6.17 2.36
C ILE A 165 6.72 7.09 1.35
N ALA A 166 5.59 6.62 0.85
CA ALA A 166 4.72 7.31 -0.07
C ALA A 166 3.25 7.19 0.36
N GLY A 167 2.42 8.08 -0.13
CA GLY A 167 1.02 8.17 0.21
C GLY A 167 0.16 8.29 -1.03
N GLN A 168 -0.94 7.55 -1.06
CA GLN A 168 -2.05 7.83 -1.95
C GLN A 168 -3.17 8.46 -1.13
N ASN A 169 -3.68 9.58 -1.64
CA ASN A 169 -4.77 10.30 -1.02
C ASN A 169 -6.06 9.50 -1.07
N LEU A 170 -6.79 9.49 0.03
CA LEU A 170 -8.07 8.81 0.18
C LEU A 170 -9.08 9.38 -0.84
N ALA A 171 -9.63 8.51 -1.66
CA ALA A 171 -10.72 8.87 -2.57
C ALA A 171 -11.99 9.26 -1.81
N ALA A 172 -12.87 10.01 -2.46
CA ALA A 172 -14.26 10.08 -2.01
C ALA A 172 -14.91 8.73 -2.38
N CYS A 173 -15.26 7.92 -1.39
CA CYS A 173 -15.91 6.62 -1.63
C CYS A 173 -17.27 6.80 -2.31
N TYR A 174 -18.00 7.84 -1.90
CA TYR A 174 -19.18 8.43 -2.53
C TYR A 174 -19.11 9.95 -2.23
N GLY A 175 -19.81 10.81 -2.99
CA GLY A 175 -19.84 12.24 -2.71
C GLY A 175 -18.63 13.04 -3.20
N SER A 176 -18.36 14.20 -2.56
CA SER A 176 -17.47 15.23 -3.13
C SER A 176 -16.17 15.48 -2.34
N CYS A 177 -16.16 15.23 -1.02
CA CYS A 177 -15.06 15.59 -0.12
C CYS A 177 -13.94 14.52 -0.09
N ARG A 178 -13.10 14.48 -1.14
CA ARG A 178 -11.87 13.68 -1.21
C ARG A 178 -10.94 13.99 -0.03
N MET A 179 -10.12 13.02 0.38
CA MET A 179 -9.18 13.10 1.53
C MET A 179 -9.84 13.35 2.90
N ASN A 180 -11.16 13.33 3.01
CA ASN A 180 -11.87 13.49 4.28
C ASN A 180 -12.97 12.43 4.48
N GLY A 181 -12.89 11.32 3.74
CA GLY A 181 -13.82 10.19 3.88
C GLY A 181 -15.28 10.55 3.66
N ASP A 182 -15.56 11.45 2.69
CA ASP A 182 -16.91 11.97 2.39
C ASP A 182 -17.54 12.86 3.48
N ASN A 183 -16.74 13.43 4.36
CA ASN A 183 -17.22 14.42 5.30
C ASN A 183 -16.28 15.62 5.35
N CYS A 184 -16.65 16.71 4.69
CA CYS A 184 -15.87 17.94 4.70
C CYS A 184 -15.67 18.52 6.12
N ASN A 185 -16.49 18.17 7.12
CA ASN A 185 -16.38 18.68 8.50
C ASN A 185 -16.33 20.22 8.58
N GLY A 186 -17.04 20.90 7.67
CA GLY A 186 -17.02 22.37 7.56
C GLY A 186 -15.74 22.96 6.94
N LEU A 187 -14.82 22.13 6.47
CA LEU A 187 -13.59 22.53 5.81
C LEU A 187 -13.78 22.66 4.29
N THR A 188 -13.03 23.60 3.70
CA THR A 188 -12.86 23.71 2.25
C THR A 188 -11.90 22.65 1.70
N TYR A 189 -11.95 22.38 0.40
CA TYR A 189 -10.99 21.47 -0.25
C TYR A 189 -9.53 21.89 -0.06
N ASP A 190 -9.22 23.19 -0.08
CA ASP A 190 -7.87 23.70 0.17
C ASP A 190 -7.43 23.37 1.60
N GLN A 191 -8.29 23.59 2.60
CA GLN A 191 -8.00 23.24 4.00
C GLN A 191 -7.81 21.73 4.19
N ILE A 192 -8.64 20.91 3.54
CA ILE A 192 -8.54 19.45 3.60
C ILE A 192 -7.22 18.98 2.99
N LEU A 193 -6.83 19.48 1.80
CA LEU A 193 -5.58 19.08 1.16
C LEU A 193 -4.36 19.54 1.97
N ARG A 194 -4.36 20.77 2.50
CA ARG A 194 -3.25 21.26 3.35
C ARG A 194 -3.09 20.43 4.62
N GLY A 195 -4.18 20.16 5.33
CA GLY A 195 -4.07 19.34 6.54
C GLY A 195 -3.69 17.89 6.22
N THR A 196 -4.16 17.33 5.10
CA THR A 196 -3.69 16.02 4.59
C THR A 196 -2.18 16.02 4.34
N VAL A 197 -1.63 17.09 3.75
CA VAL A 197 -0.19 17.29 3.59
C VAL A 197 0.51 17.36 4.95
N ASP A 198 -0.02 18.13 5.91
CA ASP A 198 0.58 18.26 7.25
C ASP A 198 0.65 16.91 7.97
N HIS A 199 -0.44 16.13 7.90
CA HIS A 199 -0.49 14.79 8.42
C HIS A 199 0.57 13.89 7.77
N PHE A 200 0.66 13.89 6.44
CA PHE A 200 1.64 13.06 5.72
C PHE A 200 3.10 13.47 6.01
N VAL A 201 3.38 14.78 6.06
CA VAL A 201 4.70 15.33 6.39
C VAL A 201 5.10 14.99 7.82
N SER A 202 4.16 14.88 8.77
CA SER A 202 4.48 14.45 10.13
C SER A 202 5.08 13.04 10.19
N TYR A 203 4.75 12.16 9.22
CA TYR A 203 5.36 10.83 9.07
C TYR A 203 6.67 10.88 8.29
N GLY A 204 7.17 12.06 7.89
CA GLY A 204 8.36 12.20 7.07
C GLY A 204 8.19 11.72 5.62
N GLY A 205 6.95 11.75 5.10
CA GLY A 205 6.65 11.31 3.75
C GLY A 205 7.15 12.25 2.66
N LYS A 206 7.53 11.68 1.50
CA LYS A 206 8.16 12.42 0.39
C LYS A 206 7.44 12.31 -0.96
N TRP A 207 6.52 11.38 -1.11
CA TRP A 207 5.77 11.20 -2.35
C TRP A 207 4.30 11.05 -2.01
N LEU A 208 3.50 12.06 -2.33
CA LEU A 208 2.06 12.08 -2.09
C LEU A 208 1.33 12.20 -3.43
N GLU A 209 0.43 11.27 -3.73
CA GLU A 209 -0.50 11.41 -4.84
C GLU A 209 -1.48 12.56 -4.55
N ILE A 210 -1.67 13.45 -5.51
CA ILE A 210 -2.73 14.46 -5.46
C ILE A 210 -3.57 14.31 -6.72
N TYR A 211 -4.89 14.30 -6.55
CA TYR A 211 -5.83 14.16 -7.66
C TYR A 211 -5.67 15.31 -8.67
N ALA A 212 -5.78 14.99 -9.95
CA ALA A 212 -5.64 15.97 -11.04
C ALA A 212 -6.58 17.18 -10.91
N ASP A 213 -7.81 16.95 -10.42
CA ASP A 213 -8.78 18.02 -10.16
C ASP A 213 -8.28 18.99 -9.09
N ASP A 214 -7.63 18.51 -8.02
CA ASP A 214 -7.07 19.37 -6.98
C ASP A 214 -5.84 20.11 -7.47
N VAL A 215 -5.02 19.45 -8.30
CA VAL A 215 -3.86 20.10 -8.93
C VAL A 215 -4.29 21.31 -9.76
N THR A 216 -5.41 21.17 -10.48
CA THR A 216 -5.94 22.23 -11.35
C THR A 216 -6.64 23.34 -10.56
N ASN A 217 -7.42 22.97 -9.54
CA ASN A 217 -8.34 23.90 -8.88
C ASN A 217 -7.82 24.48 -7.55
N LEU A 218 -6.77 23.91 -6.96
CA LEU A 218 -6.23 24.32 -5.66
C LEU A 218 -4.73 24.70 -5.75
N PRO A 219 -4.32 25.60 -6.65
CA PRO A 219 -2.91 25.93 -6.86
C PRO A 219 -2.20 26.40 -5.58
N GLY A 220 -2.92 27.07 -4.66
CA GLY A 220 -2.39 27.46 -3.36
C GLY A 220 -2.00 26.29 -2.48
N ALA A 221 -2.83 25.24 -2.41
CA ALA A 221 -2.52 24.01 -1.69
C ALA A 221 -1.40 23.20 -2.37
N ILE A 222 -1.32 23.23 -3.70
CA ILE A 222 -0.21 22.60 -4.45
C ILE A 222 1.12 23.28 -4.15
N HIS A 223 1.17 24.62 -4.17
CA HIS A 223 2.36 25.36 -3.77
C HIS A 223 2.76 25.05 -2.32
N TYR A 224 1.78 24.91 -1.43
CA TYR A 224 2.01 24.50 -0.04
C TYR A 224 2.62 23.10 0.06
N ALA A 225 2.05 22.12 -0.64
CA ALA A 225 2.55 20.75 -0.67
C ALA A 225 3.99 20.69 -1.19
N HIS A 226 4.30 21.41 -2.28
CA HIS A 226 5.66 21.48 -2.81
C HIS A 226 6.66 22.08 -1.82
N GLY A 227 6.26 23.10 -1.05
CA GLY A 227 7.13 23.72 -0.05
C GLY A 227 7.51 22.81 1.12
N LEU A 228 6.71 21.77 1.40
CA LEU A 228 6.96 20.85 2.51
C LEU A 228 7.51 19.49 2.08
N ILE A 229 7.07 18.98 0.93
CA ILE A 229 7.41 17.64 0.42
C ILE A 229 8.56 17.67 -0.59
N GLY A 230 8.80 18.80 -1.26
CA GLY A 230 9.71 18.93 -2.41
C GLY A 230 11.23 18.86 -2.12
N HIS A 231 11.65 18.29 -0.98
CA HIS A 231 13.05 18.18 -0.56
C HIS A 231 13.48 16.74 -0.23
#